data_AF-A0A6G7YBX0-F1
#
_entry.id   AF-A0A6G7YBX0-F1
#
_cell.length_a   1.000
_cell.length_b   1.000
_cell.length_c   1.000
_cell.angle_alpha   90.00
_cell.angle_beta   90.00
_cell.angle_gamma   90.00
#
_symmetry.space_group_name_H-M   'P 1'
#
loop_
_entity.id
_entity.type
_entity.pdbx_description
1 polymer ?
#
loop_
_entity_poly.entity_id
_entity_poly.type
_entity_poly.pdbx_seq_one_letter_code
_entity_poly.pdbx_strand_id
1 'polypeptide(L)' 'MNVPEAAEYLRLSPSTIRKMIAADELKSTMLRGQIRILKEDLDALFEAHD' A
#
# COMPACT_ATOMS: atom_id res chain seq x y z
N MET A 1 0.67 -1.83 -8.21
CA MET A 1 -0.79 -1.73 -8.04
C MET A 1 -1.20 -0.34 -7.57
N ASN A 2 -2.47 0.01 -7.68
CA ASN A 2 -3.03 1.27 -7.15
C ASN A 2 -3.55 1.09 -5.71
N VAL A 3 -4.02 2.17 -5.09
CA VAL A 3 -4.53 2.15 -3.70
C VAL A 3 -5.73 1.20 -3.52
N PRO A 4 -6.77 1.20 -4.38
CA PRO A 4 -7.85 0.21 -4.30
C PRO A 4 -7.37 -1.25 -4.34
N GLU A 5 -6.50 -1.60 -5.29
CA GLU A 5 -5.97 -2.95 -5.44
C GLU A 5 -5.17 -3.39 -4.21
N ALA A 6 -4.33 -2.49 -3.65
CA ALA A 6 -3.58 -2.76 -2.44
C ALA A 6 -4.50 -2.95 -1.22
N ALA A 7 -5.60 -2.20 -1.16
CA ALA A 7 -6.59 -2.31 -0.11
C ALA A 7 -7.29 -3.68 -0.16
N GLU A 8 -7.67 -4.16 -1.35
CA GLU A 8 -8.23 -5.49 -1.54
C GLU A 8 -7.23 -6.60 -1.18
N TYR A 9 -5.96 -6.44 -1.60
CA TYR A 9 -4.90 -7.41 -1.33
C TYR A 9 -4.68 -7.63 0.18
N LEU A 10 -4.57 -6.53 0.94
CA LEU A 10 -4.39 -6.59 2.39
C LEU A 10 -5.71 -6.73 3.17
N ARG A 11 -6.87 -6.78 2.48
CA ARG A 11 -8.21 -6.75 3.08
C ARG A 11 -8.41 -5.55 4.04
N LEU A 12 -7.84 -4.41 3.68
CA LEU A 12 -7.94 -3.14 4.41
C LEU A 12 -8.83 -2.14 3.68
N SER A 13 -9.18 -1.05 4.37
CA SER A 13 -9.86 0.07 3.73
C SER A 13 -8.87 0.92 2.92
N PRO A 14 -9.26 1.49 1.75
CA PRO A 14 -8.41 2.42 0.99
C PRO A 14 -7.92 3.61 1.83
N SER A 15 -8.74 4.07 2.79
CA SER A 15 -8.36 5.11 3.75
C SER A 15 -7.22 4.67 4.67
N THR A 16 -7.18 3.40 5.07
CA THR A 16 -6.08 2.83 5.88
C THR A 16 -4.80 2.82 5.05
N ILE A 17 -4.85 2.33 3.81
CA ILE A 17 -3.69 2.35 2.90
C ILE A 17 -3.12 3.76 2.73
N ARG A 18 -3.99 4.77 2.53
CA ARG A 18 -3.54 6.18 2.45
C ARG A 18 -2.89 6.67 3.73
N LYS A 19 -3.39 6.26 4.91
CA LYS A 19 -2.78 6.61 6.20
C LYS A 19 -1.41 5.95 6.35
N MET A 20 -1.25 4.69 5.97
CA MET A 20 0.03 3.98 6.03
C MET A 20 1.08 4.62 5.11
N ILE A 21 0.67 5.02 3.90
CA ILE A 21 1.53 5.80 2.99
C ILE A 21 1.91 7.14 3.62
N ALA A 22 0.95 7.85 4.21
CA ALA A 22 1.20 9.15 4.85
C ALA A 22 2.08 9.03 6.12
N ALA A 23 2.04 7.88 6.79
CA ALA A 23 2.86 7.56 7.95
C ALA A 23 4.24 6.98 7.57
N ASP A 24 4.55 6.86 6.28
CA ASP A 24 5.77 6.23 5.74
C ASP A 24 5.92 4.73 6.09
N GLU A 25 4.84 4.08 6.54
CA GLU A 25 4.78 2.64 6.85
C GLU A 25 4.65 1.79 5.59
N LEU A 26 4.09 2.36 4.52
CA LEU A 26 3.94 1.69 3.23
C LEU A 26 4.59 2.50 2.12
N LYS A 27 5.63 1.94 1.50
CA LYS A 27 6.30 2.57 0.37
C LYS A 27 5.36 2.71 -0.81
N SER A 28 5.38 3.89 -1.42
CA SER A 28 4.67 4.14 -2.66
C SER A 28 5.47 5.09 -3.53
N THR A 29 5.26 5.00 -4.84
CA THR A 29 5.85 5.90 -5.83
C THR A 29 4.75 6.63 -6.60
N MET A 30 5.02 7.85 -7.03
CA MET A 30 4.10 8.60 -7.88
C MET A 30 4.46 8.37 -9.35
N LEU A 31 3.59 7.67 -10.08
CA LEU A 31 3.75 7.41 -11.51
C LEU A 31 2.64 8.14 -12.28
N ARG A 32 3.02 9.15 -13.08
CA ARG A 32 2.08 9.96 -13.89
C ARG A 32 0.93 10.56 -13.05
N GLY A 33 1.24 11.06 -11.85
CA GLY A 33 0.26 11.64 -10.93
C GLY A 33 -0.63 10.62 -10.19
N GLN A 34 -0.35 9.32 -10.33
CA GLN A 34 -1.05 8.26 -9.60
C GLN A 34 -0.12 7.59 -8.60
N ILE A 35 -0.66 7.26 -7.43
CA ILE A 35 0.04 6.45 -6.43
C ILE A 35 0.15 5.02 -6.95
N ARG A 36 1.37 4.50 -6.96
CA ARG A 36 1.70 3.11 -7.29
C ARG A 36 2.44 2.48 -6.13
N ILE A 37 1.96 1.33 -5.71
CA ILE A 37 2.51 0.52 -4.63
C ILE A 37 3.07 -0.75 -5.29
N LEU A 38 4.30 -1.15 -4.93
CA LEU A 38 4.87 -2.40 -5.41
C LEU A 38 4.28 -3.55 -4.60
N LYS A 39 4.13 -4.71 -5.24
CA LYS A 39 3.62 -5.90 -4.55
C LYS A 39 4.58 -6.35 -3.44
N GLU A 40 5.87 -6.32 -3.72
CA GLU A 40 6.92 -6.71 -2.76
C GLU A 40 6.86 -5.91 -1.46
N ASP A 41 6.56 -4.61 -1.52
CA ASP A 41 6.39 -3.78 -0.32
C ASP A 41 5.16 -4.19 0.51
N LEU A 42 4.10 -4.69 -0.14
CA LEU A 42 2.90 -5.19 0.56
C LEU A 42 3.13 -6.57 1.16
N ASP A 43 3.86 -7.43 0.46
CA ASP A 43 4.23 -8.76 0.94
C ASP A 43 5.12 -8.63 2.19
N ALA A 44 6.14 -7.76 2.14
CA ALA A 44 7.00 -7.48 3.30
C ALA A 44 6.22 -6.94 4.52
N LEU A 45 5.18 -6.13 4.27
CA LEU A 45 4.31 -5.62 5.33
C LEU A 45 3.42 -6.73 5.92
N PHE A 46 2.94 -7.66 5.10
CA PHE A 46 2.16 -8.80 5.56
C PHE A 46 3.02 -9.76 6.40
N GLU A 47 4.24 -10.07 5.95
CA GLU A 47 5.18 -10.94 6.68
C GLU A 47 5.63 -10.35 8.01
N ALA A 48 5.67 -9.02 8.16
CA ALA A 48 6.03 -8.38 9.43
C ALA A 48 4.94 -8.48 10.52
N HIS A 49 3.73 -8.91 10.15
CA HIS A 49 2.55 -8.91 11.02
C HIS A 49 1.95 -10.31 11.30
N ASP A 50 2.58 -11.38 10.80
CA ASP A 50 2.27 -12.80 11.12
C ASP A 50 3.33 -13.39 12.08
#